data_AF-A9CJI3-F1
#
_entry.id   AF-A9CJI3-F1
#
_cell.length_a   1.000
_cell.length_b   1.000
_cell.length_c   1.000
_cell.angle_alpha   90.00
_cell.angle_beta   90.00
_cell.angle_gamma   90.00
#
_symmetry.space_group_name_H-M   'P 1'
#
loop_
_entity.id
_entity.type
_entity.pdbx_description
1 polymer ?
#
loop_
_entity_poly.entity_id
_entity_poly.type
_entity_poly.pdbx_seq_one_letter_code
_entity_poly.pdbx_strand_id
1 'polypeptide(L)'
;MPEIHLSEQDEKFIEEQVAAGIYSDADAVIHASLQLLSSDEGKRAALKLLIQEGIDDAEAGRVHRYASQNDFLSDIKRVSAQQKTGTDH
;
A
#
# COMPACT_ATOMS: atom_id res chain seq x y z
N MET A 1 6.94 0.84 23.51
CA MET A 1 6.98 0.36 22.11
C MET A 1 5.63 -0.24 21.80
N PRO A 2 4.99 0.10 20.67
CA PRO A 2 3.84 -0.65 20.22
C PRO A 2 4.26 -2.11 19.97
N GLU A 3 3.39 -3.06 20.31
CA GLU A 3 3.58 -4.46 19.94
C GLU A 3 3.21 -4.62 18.46
N ILE A 4 4.13 -5.17 17.66
CA ILE A 4 3.96 -5.37 16.22
C ILE A 4 4.01 -6.88 15.97
N HIS A 5 2.94 -7.41 15.39
CA HIS A 5 2.91 -8.79 14.92
C HIS A 5 3.31 -8.82 13.45
N LEU A 6 4.38 -9.55 13.16
CA LEU A 6 4.91 -9.70 11.82
C LEU A 6 4.45 -11.00 11.20
N SER A 7 4.51 -11.09 9.87
CA SER A 7 4.38 -12.37 9.20
C SER A 7 5.63 -13.23 9.45
N GLU A 8 5.51 -14.56 9.36
CA GLU A 8 6.67 -15.46 9.49
C GLU A 8 7.78 -15.12 8.48
N GLN A 9 7.40 -14.63 7.29
CA GLN A 9 8.35 -14.22 6.27
C GLN A 9 9.14 -12.96 6.68
N ASP A 10 8.47 -11.97 7.26
CA ASP A 10 9.12 -10.72 7.69
C ASP A 10 10.00 -10.96 8.93
N GLU A 11 9.58 -11.82 9.86
CA GLU A 11 10.39 -12.23 11.00
C GLU A 11 11.68 -12.89 10.54
N LYS A 12 11.58 -13.85 9.62
CA LYS A 12 12.74 -14.53 9.05
C LYS A 12 13.69 -13.56 8.34
N PHE A 13 13.14 -12.61 7.59
CA PHE A 13 13.94 -11.57 6.93
C PHE A 13 14.74 -10.75 7.97
N ILE A 14 14.09 -10.32 9.07
CA ILE A 14 14.77 -9.59 10.14
C ILE A 14 15.89 -10.43 10.77
N GLU A 15 15.62 -11.70 11.08
CA GLU A 15 16.61 -12.62 11.66
C GLU A 15 17.82 -12.80 10.75
N GLU A 16 17.61 -13.01 9.44
CA GLU A 16 18.68 -13.15 8.46
C GLU A 16 19.56 -11.89 8.39
N GLN A 17 18.94 -10.70 8.42
CA GLN A 17 19.65 -9.42 8.38
C GLN A 17 20.50 -9.16 9.63
N VAL A 18 20.03 -9.56 10.81
CA VAL A 18 20.78 -9.47 12.07
C VAL A 18 21.87 -10.53 12.12
N ALA A 19 21.59 -11.78 11.73
CA ALA A 19 22.56 -12.87 11.70
C ALA A 19 23.72 -12.59 10.73
N ALA A 20 23.44 -11.90 9.63
CA ALA A 20 24.45 -11.43 8.68
C ALA A 20 25.29 -10.25 9.20
N GLY A 21 24.94 -9.68 10.37
CA GLY A 21 25.63 -8.54 10.97
C GLY A 21 25.40 -7.21 10.25
N ILE A 22 24.38 -7.13 9.38
CA ILE A 22 24.04 -5.90 8.64
C ILE A 22 23.40 -4.88 9.60
N TYR A 23 22.61 -5.36 10.54
CA TYR A 23 21.98 -4.58 11.59
C TYR A 23 22.28 -5.20 12.96
N SER A 24 22.31 -4.37 14.01
CA SER A 24 22.61 -4.80 15.39
C SER A 24 21.51 -5.66 16.00
N ASP A 25 20.25 -5.36 15.65
CA ASP A 25 19.05 -5.93 16.25
C ASP A 25 17.83 -5.70 15.34
N ALA A 26 16.70 -6.28 15.72
CA ALA A 26 15.44 -6.16 14.99
C ALA A 26 14.92 -4.71 14.93
N ASP A 27 15.09 -3.92 15.99
CA ASP A 27 14.63 -2.54 16.04
C ASP A 27 15.36 -1.68 15.00
N ALA A 28 16.66 -1.90 14.81
CA ALA A 28 17.45 -1.24 13.78
C ALA A 28 16.98 -1.60 12.36
N VAL A 29 16.62 -2.86 12.11
CA VAL A 29 16.04 -3.29 10.82
C VAL A 29 14.70 -2.59 10.57
N ILE A 30 13.81 -2.59 11.57
CA ILE A 30 12.48 -1.95 11.48
C ILE A 30 12.63 -0.44 11.25
N HIS A 31 13.51 0.23 11.99
CA HIS A 31 13.75 1.66 11.84
C HIS A 31 14.25 2.01 10.44
N ALA A 32 15.26 1.29 9.93
CA ALA A 32 15.78 1.49 8.59
C ALA A 32 14.71 1.24 7.51
N SER A 33 13.87 0.23 7.71
CA SER A 33 12.76 -0.10 6.80
C SER A 33 11.71 1.02 6.75
N LEU A 34 11.33 1.57 7.91
CA LEU A 34 10.40 2.71 8.00
C LEU A 34 10.99 4.00 7.39
N GLN A 35 12.30 4.22 7.59
CA GLN A 35 13.00 5.34 6.97
C GLN A 35 13.02 5.20 5.44
N LEU A 36 13.28 3.99 4.92
CA LEU A 36 13.23 3.72 3.49
C LEU A 36 11.81 3.92 2.95
N LEU A 37 10.78 3.40 3.63
CA LEU A 37 9.38 3.53 3.21
C LEU A 37 8.93 4.99 3.15
N SER A 38 9.39 5.82 4.10
CA SER A 38 9.07 7.26 4.14
C SER A 38 9.94 8.11 3.20
N SER A 39 11.02 7.55 2.65
CA SER A 39 11.90 8.23 1.71
C SER A 39 11.24 8.47 0.35
N ASP A 40 11.80 9.40 -0.43
CA ASP A 40 11.32 9.64 -1.79
C ASP A 40 11.53 8.44 -2.72
N GLU A 41 12.56 7.63 -2.47
CA GLU A 41 12.75 6.38 -3.22
C GLU A 41 11.68 5.35 -2.88
N GLY A 42 11.33 5.22 -1.60
CA GLY A 42 10.21 4.38 -1.15
C GLY A 42 8.89 4.79 -1.80
N LYS A 43 8.58 6.09 -1.83
CA LYS A 43 7.39 6.63 -2.52
C LYS A 43 7.41 6.36 -4.02
N ARG A 44 8.58 6.47 -4.68
CA ARG A 44 8.73 6.18 -6.12
C ARG A 44 8.54 4.70 -6.42
N ALA A 45 9.09 3.82 -5.59
CA ALA A 45 8.89 2.38 -5.72
C ALA A 45 7.40 2.02 -5.58
N ALA A 46 6.73 2.56 -4.56
CA ALA A 46 5.30 2.38 -4.37
C ALA A 46 4.47 2.90 -5.57
N LEU A 47 4.82 4.09 -6.10
CA LEU A 47 4.15 4.63 -7.28
C LEU A 47 4.29 3.72 -8.50
N LYS A 48 5.48 3.15 -8.75
CA LYS A 48 5.70 2.22 -9.86
C LYS A 48 4.83 0.96 -9.73
N LEU A 49 4.71 0.41 -8.52
CA LEU A 49 3.85 -0.75 -8.25
C LEU A 49 2.38 -0.43 -8.54
N LEU A 50 1.88 0.70 -8.04
CA LEU A 50 0.49 1.13 -8.27
C LEU A 50 0.20 1.41 -9.75
N ILE A 51 1.17 1.95 -10.49
CA ILE A 51 1.04 2.12 -11.95
C ILE A 51 0.90 0.76 -12.62
N GLN A 52 1.73 -0.22 -12.25
CA GLN A 52 1.65 -1.57 -12.83
C GLN A 52 0.32 -2.25 -12.50
N GLU A 53 -0.13 -2.16 -11.25
CA GLU A 53 -1.46 -2.65 -10.84
C GLU A 53 -2.57 -2.03 -11.69
N GLY A 54 -2.54 -0.71 -11.92
CA GLY A 54 -3.49 -0.02 -12.77
C GLY A 54 -3.43 -0.45 -14.25
N ILE A 55 -2.24 -0.78 -14.77
CA ILE A 55 -2.07 -1.35 -16.12
C ILE A 55 -2.68 -2.76 -16.16
N ASP A 56 -2.35 -3.61 -15.19
CA ASP A 56 -2.85 -4.99 -15.11
C ASP A 56 -4.39 -5.02 -14.97
N ASP A 57 -4.97 -4.09 -14.21
CA ASP A 57 -6.42 -3.88 -14.12
C ASP A 57 -7.03 -3.50 -15.46
N ALA A 58 -6.39 -2.58 -16.19
CA ALA A 58 -6.86 -2.15 -17.50
C ALA A 58 -6.80 -3.28 -18.53
N GLU A 59 -5.72 -4.05 -18.55
CA GLU A 59 -5.55 -5.21 -19.42
C GLU A 59 -6.56 -6.33 -19.10
N ALA A 60 -6.85 -6.55 -17.81
CA ALA A 60 -7.87 -7.48 -17.37
C ALA A 60 -9.31 -6.97 -17.57
N GLY A 61 -9.50 -5.76 -18.11
CA GLY A 61 -10.81 -5.17 -18.33
C GLY A 61 -11.53 -4.73 -17.05
N ARG A 62 -10.83 -4.64 -15.91
CA ARG A 62 -11.33 -4.12 -14.63
C ARG A 62 -11.41 -2.60 -14.62
N VAL A 63 -11.86 -2.02 -15.73
CA VAL A 63 -11.98 -0.57 -15.91
C VAL A 63 -13.41 -0.19 -16.24
N HIS A 64 -13.87 0.91 -15.66
CA HIS A 64 -15.16 1.50 -16.01
C HIS A 64 -14.95 2.67 -16.98
N ARG A 65 -15.67 2.66 -18.10
CA ARG A 65 -15.63 3.75 -19.08
C ARG A 65 -16.84 4.66 -18.86
N TYR A 66 -16.58 5.94 -18.65
CA TYR A 66 -17.61 6.97 -18.59
C TYR A 66 -17.74 7.66 -19.95
N ALA A 67 -18.96 7.86 -20.42
CA ALA A 67 -19.22 8.55 -21.68
C ALA A 67 -18.94 10.06 -21.57
N SER A 68 -19.03 10.63 -20.37
CA SER A 68 -18.75 12.03 -20.10
C SER A 68 -18.19 12.26 -18.69
N GLN A 69 -17.58 13.43 -18.49
CA GLN A 69 -17.16 13.90 -17.16
C GLN A 69 -18.35 14.03 -16.20
N ASN A 70 -19.54 14.36 -16.70
CA ASN A 70 -20.75 14.48 -15.87
C ASN A 70 -21.23 13.11 -15.36
N ASP A 71 -21.12 12.07 -16.18
CA ASP A 71 -21.47 10.70 -15.77
C ASP A 71 -20.52 10.21 -14.68
N PHE A 72 -19.21 10.45 -14.85
CA PHE A 72 -18.21 10.14 -13.84
C PHE A 72 -18.47 10.87 -12.51
N LEU A 73 -18.71 12.18 -12.58
CA LEU A 73 -18.98 12.98 -11.38
C LEU A 73 -20.27 12.55 -10.67
N SER A 74 -21.29 12.16 -11.43
CA SER A 74 -22.55 11.66 -10.87
C SER A 74 -22.34 10.33 -10.15
N ASP A 75 -21.51 9.45 -10.70
CA ASP A 75 -21.18 8.18 -10.06
C ASP A 75 -20.39 8.36 -8.76
N ILE A 76 -19.38 9.24 -8.76
CA ILE A 76 -18.64 9.59 -7.53
C ILE A 76 -19.60 10.06 -6.44
N LYS A 77 -20.52 11.00 -6.76
CA LYS A 77 -21.51 11.51 -5.81
C LYS A 77 -22.39 10.40 -5.24
N ARG A 78 -22.82 9.46 -6.08
CA ARG A 78 -23.62 8.30 -5.69
C ARG A 78 -22.86 7.38 -4.73
N VAL A 79 -21.62 7.01 -5.07
CA VAL A 79 -20.77 6.13 -4.25
C VAL A 79 -20.47 6.78 -2.89
N SER A 80 -20.10 8.07 -2.87
CA SER A 80 -19.85 8.79 -1.62
C SER A 80 -21.09 8.91 -0.73
N ALA A 81 -22.29 9.03 -1.30
CA ALA A 81 -23.53 9.05 -0.53
C ALA A 81 -23.85 7.68 0.10
N GLN A 82 -23.59 6.57 -0.62
CA GLN A 82 -23.81 5.21 -0.11
C GLN A 82 -22.86 4.83 1.03
N GLN A 83 -21.60 5.28 0.97
CA GLN A 83 -20.64 5.05 2.05
C GLN A 83 -21.03 5.78 3.35
N LYS A 84 -21.67 6.95 3.26
CA LYS A 84 -22.14 7.69 4.45
C LYS A 84 -23.30 7.02 5.16
N THR A 85 -24.10 6.21 4.47
CA THR A 85 -25.23 5.47 5.06
C THR A 85 -24.85 4.10 5.61
N GLY A 86 -23.61 3.64 5.38
CA GLY A 86 -23.14 2.30 5.74
C GLY A 86 -22.32 2.21 7.03
N THR A 87 -22.02 3.33 7.69
CA THR A 87 -21.21 3.38 8.92
C THR A 87 -22.05 3.60 10.19
N ASP A 88 -23.38 3.53 10.10
CA ASP A 88 -24.27 3.52 11.27
C ASP A 88 -24.50 2.08 11.75
N HIS A 89 -23.48 1.48 12.38
CA HIS A 89 -23.62 0.29 13.25
C HIS A 89 -22.63 0.34 14.40
#